data_AF-A0A811UET9-F1
#
_entry.id   AF-A0A811UET9-F1
#
_cell.length_a   1.000
_cell.length_b   1.000
_cell.length_c   1.000
_cell.angle_alpha   90.00
_cell.angle_beta   90.00
_cell.angle_gamma   90.00
#
_symmetry.space_group_name_H-M   'P 1'
#
loop_
_entity.id
_entity.type
_entity.pdbx_description
1 polymer ?
#
loop_
_entity_poly.entity_id
_entity_poly.type
_entity_poly.pdbx_seq_one_letter_code
_entity_poly.pdbx_strand_id
1 'polypeptide(L)'
;MSKFCGVISKRLNSEQVEPLRFIHLEILTDWLTCETESLESDFLTKSEAVREAQLQVFKNEQQLIAINDIMKGLKLKMSTTEQELEVNEASIKLLESNINALDEHTGQLAATSISCGCPLVCVPHEQQNMLKMLENTDHNMARLNMIMNEVYELQPYVQRTSNPYHTVSSILDCQVTTLKQTEKNLDRLAEKLNGVDGMFRLAMQHLTAARQNRSHSAPPTVYKSFGDGRTNA
;
A
#
# COMPACT_ATOMS: atom_id res chain seq x y z
N MET A 1 -46.11 -21.70 45.62
CA MET A 1 -47.10 -22.45 44.81
C MET A 1 -47.88 -23.54 45.56
N SER A 2 -47.33 -24.23 46.58
CA SER A 2 -48.04 -25.37 47.23
C SER A 2 -49.28 -24.99 48.07
N LYS A 3 -49.34 -23.80 48.68
CA LYS A 3 -50.41 -23.46 49.65
C LYS A 3 -51.73 -22.99 49.02
N PHE A 4 -51.73 -22.52 47.77
CA PHE A 4 -52.94 -21.96 47.13
C PHE A 4 -53.76 -23.04 46.41
N CYS A 5 -53.10 -24.02 45.76
CA CYS A 5 -53.78 -25.16 45.14
C CYS A 5 -54.54 -26.03 46.17
N GLY A 6 -54.04 -26.12 47.41
CA GLY A 6 -54.69 -26.90 48.47
C GLY A 6 -56.02 -26.32 48.97
N VAL A 7 -56.28 -25.02 48.76
CA VAL A 7 -57.55 -24.38 49.14
C VAL A 7 -58.65 -24.64 48.12
N ILE A 8 -58.28 -24.81 46.85
CA ILE A 8 -59.22 -25.07 45.74
C ILE A 8 -59.73 -26.53 45.79
N SER A 9 -58.87 -27.50 46.10
CA SER A 9 -59.28 -28.92 46.19
C SER A 9 -60.29 -29.23 47.30
N LYS A 10 -60.33 -28.46 48.40
CA LYS A 10 -61.22 -28.75 49.55
C LYS A 10 -62.66 -28.24 49.39
N ARG A 11 -62.97 -27.43 48.37
CA ARG A 11 -64.32 -26.84 48.16
C ARG A 11 -65.16 -27.53 47.07
N LEU A 12 -64.69 -28.64 46.49
CA LEU A 12 -65.39 -29.33 45.40
C LEU A 12 -66.54 -30.24 45.85
N ASN A 13 -66.65 -30.56 47.15
CA ASN A 13 -67.55 -31.61 47.68
C ASN A 13 -68.81 -31.10 48.43
N SER A 14 -69.27 -29.86 48.26
CA SER A 14 -70.58 -29.44 48.79
C SER A 14 -71.53 -28.95 47.69
N GLU A 15 -72.71 -29.55 47.61
CA GLU A 15 -73.75 -29.42 46.57
C GLU A 15 -74.51 -28.06 46.54
N GLN A 16 -73.87 -26.95 46.91
CA GLN A 16 -74.46 -25.60 46.73
C GLN A 16 -73.40 -24.59 46.28
N VAL A 17 -72.83 -24.75 45.09
CA VAL A 17 -71.88 -23.75 44.55
C VAL A 17 -71.87 -23.77 43.02
N GLU A 18 -72.77 -23.05 42.34
CA GLU A 18 -72.73 -22.95 40.87
C GLU A 18 -72.37 -21.57 40.27
N PRO A 19 -72.50 -20.41 40.93
CA PRO A 19 -71.98 -19.17 40.36
C PRO A 19 -70.47 -18.93 40.63
N LEU A 20 -69.99 -19.31 41.82
CA LEU A 20 -68.62 -19.01 42.28
C LEU A 20 -67.54 -19.90 41.61
N ARG A 21 -67.88 -21.06 41.04
CA ARG A 21 -66.88 -21.91 40.37
C ARG A 21 -66.51 -21.39 38.97
N PHE A 22 -67.47 -20.76 38.28
CA PHE A 22 -67.27 -20.25 36.92
C PHE A 22 -66.40 -18.98 36.92
N ILE A 23 -66.64 -18.06 37.87
CA ILE A 23 -65.86 -16.82 38.02
C ILE A 23 -64.39 -17.10 38.34
N HIS A 24 -64.08 -18.11 39.16
CA HIS A 24 -62.68 -18.46 39.45
C HIS A 24 -61.97 -19.08 38.23
N LEU A 25 -62.70 -19.83 37.40
CA LEU A 25 -62.15 -20.36 36.15
C LEU A 25 -61.88 -19.23 35.16
N GLU A 26 -62.80 -18.26 35.05
CA GLU A 26 -62.65 -17.07 34.22
C GLU A 26 -61.41 -16.25 34.62
N ILE A 27 -61.23 -15.97 35.92
CA ILE A 27 -60.03 -15.27 36.43
C ILE A 27 -58.74 -16.05 36.12
N LEU A 28 -58.76 -17.38 36.23
CA LEU A 28 -57.59 -18.21 35.92
C LEU A 28 -57.28 -18.21 34.42
N THR A 29 -58.32 -18.24 33.58
CA THR A 29 -58.19 -18.17 32.12
C THR A 29 -57.63 -16.81 31.70
N ASP A 30 -58.12 -15.71 32.27
CA ASP A 30 -57.59 -14.37 32.01
C ASP A 30 -56.13 -14.26 32.43
N TRP A 31 -55.78 -14.74 33.62
CA TRP A 31 -54.38 -14.72 34.09
C TRP A 31 -53.46 -15.55 33.19
N LEU A 32 -53.87 -16.76 32.79
CA LEU A 32 -53.11 -17.60 31.87
C LEU A 32 -52.95 -16.94 30.50
N THR A 33 -53.98 -16.23 30.03
CA THR A 33 -53.95 -15.51 28.77
C THR A 33 -52.93 -14.36 28.85
N CYS A 34 -53.01 -13.53 29.90
CA CYS A 34 -52.06 -12.43 30.10
C CYS A 34 -50.61 -12.92 30.24
N GLU A 35 -50.36 -13.99 31.00
CA GLU A 35 -49.01 -14.57 31.13
C GLU A 35 -48.52 -15.14 29.79
N THR A 36 -49.41 -15.76 29.00
CA THR A 36 -49.05 -16.31 27.69
C THR A 36 -48.72 -15.19 26.70
N GLU A 37 -49.50 -14.12 26.65
CA GLU A 37 -49.25 -12.94 25.82
C GLU A 37 -47.95 -12.24 26.24
N SER A 38 -47.70 -12.11 27.55
CA SER A 38 -46.45 -11.55 28.06
C SER A 38 -45.26 -12.40 27.65
N LEU A 39 -45.36 -13.73 27.75
CA LEU A 39 -44.29 -14.65 27.38
C LEU A 39 -44.05 -14.65 25.86
N GLU A 40 -45.10 -14.56 25.05
CA GLU A 40 -45.01 -14.44 23.59
C GLU A 40 -44.25 -13.15 23.20
N SER A 41 -44.63 -12.01 23.79
CA SER A 41 -43.95 -10.73 23.56
C SER A 41 -42.46 -10.81 23.94
N ASP A 42 -42.15 -11.40 25.08
CA ASP A 42 -40.79 -11.62 25.56
C ASP A 42 -39.98 -12.51 24.61
N PHE A 43 -40.60 -13.59 24.13
CA PHE A 43 -39.99 -14.53 23.20
C PHE A 43 -39.67 -13.85 21.87
N LEU A 44 -40.60 -13.08 21.30
CA LEU A 44 -40.40 -12.35 20.06
C LEU A 44 -39.25 -11.35 20.19
N THR A 45 -39.24 -10.56 21.27
CA THR A 45 -38.18 -9.57 21.53
C THR A 45 -36.80 -10.23 21.63
N LYS A 46 -36.69 -11.33 22.40
CA LYS A 46 -35.42 -12.05 22.57
C LYS A 46 -34.99 -12.73 21.28
N SER A 47 -35.93 -13.29 20.52
CA SER A 47 -35.66 -13.93 19.23
C SER A 47 -35.10 -12.93 18.21
N GLU A 48 -35.66 -11.72 18.16
CA GLU A 48 -35.13 -10.66 17.31
C GLU A 48 -33.74 -10.17 17.76
N ALA A 49 -33.52 -10.01 19.06
CA ALA A 49 -32.20 -9.65 19.58
C ALA A 49 -31.12 -10.70 19.23
N VAL A 50 -31.47 -11.99 19.32
CA VAL A 50 -30.59 -13.09 18.90
C VAL A 50 -30.30 -13.03 17.41
N ARG A 51 -31.31 -12.77 16.58
CA ARG A 51 -31.14 -12.61 15.12
C ARG A 51 -30.18 -11.47 14.78
N GLU A 52 -30.31 -10.31 15.44
CA GLU A 52 -29.40 -9.19 15.22
C GLU A 52 -27.98 -9.52 15.69
N ALA A 53 -27.83 -10.15 16.86
CA ALA A 53 -26.52 -10.60 17.35
C ALA A 53 -25.86 -11.59 16.37
N GLN A 54 -26.61 -12.52 15.80
CA GLN A 54 -26.11 -13.44 14.77
C GLN A 54 -25.59 -12.67 13.54
N LEU A 55 -26.34 -11.66 13.07
CA LEU A 55 -25.90 -10.83 11.94
C LEU A 55 -24.58 -10.12 12.23
N GLN A 56 -24.39 -9.62 13.46
CA GLN A 56 -23.13 -8.99 13.87
C GLN A 56 -21.98 -10.00 13.95
N VAL A 57 -22.23 -11.23 14.42
CA VAL A 57 -21.23 -12.31 14.42
C VAL A 57 -20.76 -12.61 12.99
N PHE A 58 -21.67 -12.71 12.03
CA PHE A 58 -21.30 -12.91 10.62
C PHE A 58 -20.45 -11.75 10.07
N LYS A 59 -20.80 -10.49 10.39
CA LYS A 59 -19.99 -9.33 9.99
C LYS A 59 -18.58 -9.38 10.58
N ASN A 60 -18.48 -9.72 11.87
CA ASN A 60 -17.19 -9.83 12.56
C ASN A 60 -16.34 -10.97 11.97
N GLU A 61 -16.94 -12.11 11.64
CA GLU A 61 -16.26 -13.22 10.98
C GLU A 61 -15.64 -12.77 9.64
N GLN A 62 -16.40 -12.07 8.80
CA GLN A 62 -15.90 -11.55 7.52
C GLN A 62 -14.72 -10.57 7.72
N GLN A 63 -14.79 -9.71 8.73
CA GLN A 63 -13.68 -8.81 9.07
C GLN A 63 -12.44 -9.58 9.55
N LEU A 64 -12.61 -10.62 10.36
CA LEU A 64 -11.51 -11.47 10.83
C LEU A 64 -10.84 -12.22 9.68
N ILE A 65 -11.61 -12.70 8.71
CA ILE A 65 -11.06 -13.32 7.49
C ILE A 65 -10.19 -12.31 6.73
N ALA A 66 -10.69 -11.09 6.51
CA ALA A 66 -9.93 -10.04 5.83
C ALA A 66 -8.64 -9.68 6.57
N ILE A 67 -8.69 -9.56 7.90
CA ILE A 67 -7.50 -9.30 8.74
C ILE A 67 -6.49 -10.44 8.60
N ASN A 68 -6.94 -11.69 8.64
CA ASN A 68 -6.07 -12.85 8.49
C ASN A 68 -5.34 -12.87 7.14
N ASP A 69 -6.03 -12.50 6.05
CA ASP A 69 -5.41 -12.45 4.72
C ASP A 69 -4.39 -11.31 4.60
N ILE A 70 -4.68 -10.14 5.17
CA ILE A 70 -3.70 -9.05 5.29
C ILE A 70 -2.47 -9.54 6.07
N MET A 71 -2.68 -10.23 7.19
CA MET A 71 -1.60 -10.72 8.05
C MET A 71 -0.71 -11.75 7.34
N LYS A 72 -1.30 -12.67 6.54
CA LYS A 72 -0.53 -13.58 5.68
C LYS A 72 0.30 -12.82 4.66
N GLY A 73 -0.27 -11.80 4.02
CA GLY A 73 0.44 -10.95 3.06
C GLY A 73 1.60 -10.18 3.70
N LEU A 74 1.40 -9.64 4.90
CA LEU A 74 2.46 -8.98 5.68
C LEU A 74 3.58 -9.94 6.06
N LYS A 75 3.24 -11.16 6.51
CA LYS A 75 4.22 -12.19 6.85
C LYS A 75 5.11 -12.54 5.65
N LEU A 76 4.51 -12.69 4.47
CA LEU A 76 5.26 -12.97 3.24
C LEU A 76 6.21 -11.80 2.91
N LYS A 77 5.71 -10.57 2.91
CA LYS A 77 6.53 -9.38 2.64
C LYS A 77 7.67 -9.23 3.64
N MET A 78 7.41 -9.43 4.93
CA MET A 78 8.43 -9.39 5.98
C MET A 78 9.55 -10.40 5.70
N SER A 79 9.20 -11.65 5.40
CA SER A 79 10.18 -12.69 5.05
C SER A 79 10.97 -12.33 3.78
N THR A 80 10.33 -11.74 2.77
CA THR A 80 11.04 -11.25 1.58
C THR A 80 12.03 -10.14 1.93
N THR A 81 11.63 -9.15 2.73
CA THR A 81 12.51 -8.06 3.15
C THR A 81 13.66 -8.56 4.02
N GLU A 82 13.44 -9.53 4.90
CA GLU A 82 14.52 -10.18 5.67
C GLU A 82 15.54 -10.86 4.75
N GLN A 83 15.08 -11.57 3.72
CA GLN A 83 15.97 -12.19 2.74
C GLN A 83 16.75 -11.16 1.92
N GLU A 84 16.11 -10.06 1.51
CA GLU A 84 16.78 -8.97 0.81
C GLU A 84 17.86 -8.31 1.67
N LEU A 85 17.60 -8.14 2.97
CA LEU A 85 18.59 -7.62 3.93
C LEU A 85 19.79 -8.57 4.08
N GLU A 86 19.55 -9.89 4.17
CA GLU A 86 20.63 -10.88 4.26
C GLU A 86 21.52 -10.87 3.01
N VAL A 87 20.91 -10.77 1.81
CA VAL A 87 21.65 -10.67 0.55
C VAL A 87 22.45 -9.36 0.49
N ASN A 88 21.89 -8.25 0.95
CA ASN A 88 22.58 -6.97 1.01
C ASN A 88 23.76 -7.03 2.00
N GLU A 89 23.59 -7.66 3.17
CA GLU A 89 24.66 -7.84 4.14
C GLU A 89 25.81 -8.68 3.57
N ALA A 90 25.49 -9.79 2.89
CA ALA A 90 26.50 -10.60 2.20
C ALA A 90 27.24 -9.81 1.12
N SER A 91 26.51 -8.97 0.37
CA SER A 91 27.09 -8.11 -0.67
C SER A 91 28.03 -7.06 -0.09
N ILE A 92 27.66 -6.44 1.04
CA ILE A 92 28.51 -5.48 1.75
C ILE A 92 29.79 -6.17 2.25
N LYS A 93 29.70 -7.34 2.89
CA LYS A 93 30.88 -8.08 3.35
C LYS A 93 31.83 -8.44 2.21
N LEU A 94 31.28 -8.81 1.05
CA LEU A 94 32.08 -9.09 -0.14
C LEU A 94 32.80 -7.83 -0.66
N LEU A 95 32.10 -6.69 -0.70
CA LEU A 95 32.68 -5.41 -1.09
C LEU A 95 33.80 -4.98 -0.13
N GLU A 96 33.59 -5.11 1.18
CA GLU A 96 34.60 -4.83 2.20
C GLU A 96 35.84 -5.72 2.03
N SER A 97 35.65 -7.02 1.79
CA SER A 97 36.76 -7.94 1.52
C SER A 97 37.55 -7.54 0.26
N ASN A 98 36.86 -7.12 -0.80
CA ASN A 98 37.50 -6.69 -2.04
C ASN A 98 38.26 -5.36 -1.85
N ILE A 99 37.72 -4.42 -1.08
CA ILE A 99 38.38 -3.16 -0.73
C ILE A 99 39.66 -3.46 0.06
N ASN A 100 39.60 -4.34 1.06
CA ASN A 100 40.76 -4.70 1.87
C ASN A 100 41.85 -5.37 1.01
N ALA A 101 41.48 -6.29 0.12
CA ALA A 101 42.43 -6.92 -0.80
C ALA A 101 43.09 -5.92 -1.77
N LEU A 102 42.31 -4.94 -2.26
CA LEU A 102 42.85 -3.84 -3.07
C LEU A 102 43.79 -2.95 -2.26
N ASP A 103 43.45 -2.61 -1.01
CA ASP A 103 44.30 -1.79 -0.15
C ASP A 103 45.63 -2.49 0.16
N GLU A 104 45.60 -3.80 0.44
CA GLU A 104 46.81 -4.62 0.61
C GLU A 104 47.68 -4.63 -0.65
N HIS A 105 47.10 -4.81 -1.83
CA HIS A 105 47.82 -4.76 -3.10
C HIS A 105 48.41 -3.37 -3.39
N THR A 106 47.70 -2.30 -3.05
CA THR A 106 48.15 -0.92 -3.24
C THR A 106 49.28 -0.58 -2.26
N GLY A 107 49.20 -1.05 -1.02
CA GLY A 107 50.27 -0.93 -0.02
C GLY A 107 51.56 -1.68 -0.43
N GLN A 108 51.44 -2.84 -1.06
CA GLN A 108 52.58 -3.58 -1.62
C GLN A 108 53.21 -2.86 -2.84
N LEU A 109 52.39 -2.24 -3.70
CA LEU A 109 52.86 -1.41 -4.82
C LEU A 109 53.62 -0.15 -4.33
N ALA A 110 53.16 0.48 -3.26
CA ALA A 110 53.85 1.60 -2.62
C ALA A 110 55.18 1.18 -1.96
N ALA A 111 55.27 -0.04 -1.41
CA ALA A 111 56.49 -0.58 -0.82
C ALA A 111 57.54 -1.02 -1.87
N THR A 112 57.11 -1.33 -3.10
CA THR A 112 57.97 -1.80 -4.20
C THR A 112 58.33 -0.72 -5.22
N SER A 113 57.87 0.53 -5.04
CA SER A 113 58.21 1.63 -5.92
C SER A 113 59.70 1.97 -5.83
N ILE A 114 60.45 1.60 -6.87
CA ILE A 114 61.84 2.02 -7.06
C ILE A 114 61.85 3.54 -7.19
N SER A 115 62.47 4.21 -6.22
CA SER A 115 62.74 5.65 -6.23
C SER A 115 63.56 6.01 -7.47
N CYS A 116 62.90 6.41 -8.55
CA CYS A 116 63.55 7.03 -9.68
C CYS A 116 64.05 8.41 -9.24
N GLY A 117 65.38 8.61 -9.26
CA GLY A 117 66.07 9.83 -8.84
C GLY A 117 65.87 11.04 -9.77
N CYS A 118 64.62 11.34 -10.13
CA CYS A 118 64.27 12.53 -10.89
C CYS A 118 63.97 13.72 -9.95
N PRO A 119 64.57 14.91 -10.15
CA PRO A 119 64.42 16.05 -9.24
C PRO A 119 63.04 16.74 -9.25
N LEU A 120 62.07 16.22 -10.02
CA LEU A 120 60.70 16.73 -10.09
C LEU A 120 59.75 16.07 -9.07
N VAL A 121 60.23 15.10 -8.29
CA VAL A 121 59.43 14.36 -7.29
C VAL A 121 59.79 14.83 -5.88
N CYS A 122 59.63 16.12 -5.64
CA CYS A 122 59.55 16.71 -4.31
C CYS A 122 58.27 17.56 -4.41
N VAL A 123 57.10 17.13 -3.93
CA VAL A 123 56.79 16.99 -2.50
C VAL A 123 55.73 15.91 -2.24
N PRO A 124 56.09 14.61 -2.23
CA PRO A 124 55.16 13.53 -1.88
C PRO A 124 54.54 13.73 -0.50
N HIS A 125 55.31 14.29 0.44
CA HIS A 125 54.89 14.40 1.84
C HIS A 125 53.80 15.45 2.07
N GLU A 126 53.90 16.63 1.46
CA GLU A 126 52.87 17.69 1.55
C GLU A 126 51.59 17.26 0.82
N GLN A 127 51.72 16.60 -0.33
CA GLN A 127 50.58 16.09 -1.08
C GLN A 127 49.86 14.96 -0.32
N GLN A 128 50.62 14.05 0.32
CA GLN A 128 50.06 13.02 1.21
C GLN A 128 49.42 13.63 2.47
N ASN A 129 50.01 14.69 3.03
CA ASN A 129 49.44 15.40 4.19
C ASN A 129 48.14 16.11 3.82
N MET A 130 48.07 16.72 2.64
CA MET A 130 46.83 17.28 2.10
C MET A 130 45.78 16.20 1.87
N LEU A 131 46.16 15.04 1.31
CA LEU A 131 45.24 13.90 1.13
C LEU A 131 44.70 13.41 2.49
N LYS A 132 45.57 13.21 3.48
CA LYS A 132 45.17 12.82 4.85
C LYS A 132 44.27 13.86 5.51
N MET A 133 44.50 15.15 5.27
CA MET A 133 43.61 16.20 5.77
C MET A 133 42.24 16.15 5.09
N LEU A 134 42.18 15.87 3.78
CA LEU A 134 40.93 15.69 3.05
C LEU A 134 40.16 14.46 3.54
N GLU A 135 40.83 13.31 3.70
CA GLU A 135 40.24 12.09 4.27
C GLU A 135 39.72 12.32 5.70
N ASN A 136 40.49 12.97 6.55
CA ASN A 136 40.04 13.32 7.91
C ASN A 136 38.85 14.29 7.89
N THR A 137 38.83 15.24 6.96
CA THR A 137 37.71 16.19 6.83
C THR A 137 36.45 15.48 6.37
N ASP A 138 36.56 14.57 5.40
CA ASP A 138 35.46 13.75 4.90
C ASP A 138 34.93 12.82 5.99
N HIS A 139 35.81 12.14 6.74
CA HIS A 139 35.44 11.31 7.88
C HIS A 139 34.75 12.11 8.99
N ASN A 140 35.25 13.31 9.30
CA ASN A 140 34.62 14.20 10.28
C ASN A 140 33.25 14.70 9.80
N MET A 141 33.10 14.96 8.50
CA MET A 141 31.82 15.34 7.91
C MET A 141 30.82 14.18 7.95
N ALA A 142 31.26 12.94 7.68
CA ALA A 142 30.45 11.74 7.85
C ALA A 142 30.01 11.54 9.32
N ARG A 143 30.92 11.74 10.29
CA ARG A 143 30.59 11.70 11.72
C ARG A 143 29.61 12.80 12.13
N LEU A 144 29.77 14.02 11.61
CA LEU A 144 28.82 15.11 11.86
C LEU A 144 27.44 14.79 11.28
N ASN A 145 27.37 14.19 10.09
CA ASN A 145 26.12 13.72 9.51
C ASN A 145 25.49 12.61 10.34
N MET A 146 26.27 11.67 10.89
CA MET A 146 25.75 10.67 11.83
C MET A 146 25.18 11.31 13.09
N ILE A 147 25.90 12.22 13.74
CA ILE A 147 25.42 12.94 14.93
C ILE A 147 24.16 13.74 14.60
N MET A 148 24.12 14.39 13.44
CA MET A 148 22.95 15.11 12.97
C MET A 148 21.75 14.17 12.77
N ASN A 149 21.97 12.99 12.19
CA ASN A 149 20.95 11.96 12.04
C ASN A 149 20.47 11.44 13.39
N GLU A 150 21.36 11.17 14.35
CA GLU A 150 20.97 10.79 15.73
C GLU A 150 20.13 11.87 16.41
N VAL A 151 20.46 13.15 16.22
CA VAL A 151 19.65 14.28 16.71
C VAL A 151 18.28 14.33 16.03
N TYR A 152 18.22 14.08 14.71
CA TYR A 152 16.94 13.98 13.98
C TYR A 152 16.12 12.76 14.41
N GLU A 153 16.75 11.63 14.73
CA GLU A 153 16.04 10.46 15.24
C GLU A 153 15.51 10.67 16.67
N LEU A 154 16.20 11.48 17.48
CA LEU A 154 15.77 11.85 18.83
C LEU A 154 14.67 12.92 18.85
N GLN A 155 14.57 13.76 17.81
CA GLN A 155 13.58 14.83 17.69
C GLN A 155 12.11 14.33 17.81
N PRO A 156 11.70 13.21 17.17
CA PRO A 156 10.41 12.58 17.38
C PRO A 156 10.15 12.14 18.83
N TYR A 157 11.16 11.76 19.61
CA TYR A 157 10.97 11.29 20.98
C TYR A 157 10.70 12.45 21.96
N VAL A 158 11.28 13.62 21.70
CA VAL A 158 10.91 14.87 22.40
C VAL A 158 9.49 15.29 22.02
N GLN A 159 9.09 15.09 20.76
CA GLN A 159 7.76 15.39 20.24
C GLN A 159 6.70 14.32 20.56
N ARG A 160 7.06 13.10 20.97
CA ARG A 160 6.09 12.02 21.32
C ARG A 160 5.36 12.25 22.64
N THR A 161 5.71 13.31 23.37
CA THR A 161 4.88 13.85 24.47
C THR A 161 3.81 14.84 23.98
N SER A 162 3.76 15.11 22.67
CA SER A 162 2.98 16.22 22.11
C SER A 162 1.57 15.84 21.67
N ASN A 163 0.73 16.85 21.83
CA ASN A 163 -0.65 16.99 21.40
C ASN A 163 -0.94 16.33 20.01
N PRO A 164 -2.09 15.62 19.84
CA PRO A 164 -2.49 14.99 18.57
C PRO A 164 -2.42 15.92 17.34
N TYR A 165 -2.50 17.24 17.51
CA TYR A 165 -2.32 18.19 16.41
C TYR A 165 -0.93 18.12 15.74
N HIS A 166 0.13 17.74 16.46
CA HIS A 166 1.46 17.58 15.87
C HIS A 166 1.52 16.38 14.93
N THR A 167 0.94 15.25 15.32
CA THR A 167 0.80 14.07 14.47
C THR A 167 -0.02 14.38 13.22
N VAL A 168 -1.15 15.09 13.39
CA VAL A 168 -1.98 15.52 12.26
C VAL A 168 -1.20 16.45 11.32
N SER A 169 -0.49 17.45 11.85
CA SER A 169 0.34 18.34 11.03
C SER A 169 1.41 17.56 10.25
N SER A 170 2.11 16.64 10.90
CA SER A 170 3.15 15.82 10.26
C SER A 170 2.59 14.94 9.13
N ILE A 171 1.38 14.39 9.32
CA ILE A 171 0.68 13.65 8.26
C ILE A 171 0.34 14.58 7.09
N LEU A 172 -0.19 15.77 7.38
CA LEU A 172 -0.55 16.76 6.35
C LEU A 172 0.69 17.23 5.56
N ASP A 173 1.80 17.48 6.23
CA ASP A 173 3.06 17.87 5.58
C ASP A 173 3.58 16.75 4.65
N CYS A 174 3.50 15.49 5.09
CA CYS A 174 3.80 14.33 4.26
C CYS A 174 2.87 14.21 3.04
N GLN A 175 1.57 14.46 3.22
CA GLN A 175 0.62 14.46 2.11
C GLN A 175 0.91 15.59 1.11
N VAL A 176 1.22 16.80 1.58
CA VAL A 176 1.55 17.95 0.71
C VAL A 176 2.81 17.66 -0.11
N THR A 177 3.85 17.12 0.51
CA THR A 177 5.09 16.75 -0.20
C THR A 177 4.85 15.66 -1.23
N THR A 178 4.07 14.64 -0.88
CA THR A 178 3.67 13.56 -1.81
C THR A 178 2.89 14.12 -3.00
N LEU A 179 1.91 15.00 -2.74
CA LEU A 179 1.09 15.62 -3.78
C LEU A 179 1.91 16.47 -4.76
N LYS A 180 2.83 17.29 -4.24
CA LYS A 180 3.77 18.07 -5.07
C LYS A 180 4.64 17.16 -5.93
N GLN A 181 5.07 16.01 -5.41
CA GLN A 181 5.88 15.08 -6.19
C GLN A 181 5.05 14.40 -7.30
N THR A 182 3.79 14.04 -7.02
CA THR A 182 2.88 13.50 -8.04
C THR A 182 2.56 14.51 -9.12
N GLU A 183 2.36 15.78 -8.78
CA GLU A 183 2.15 16.87 -9.74
C GLU A 183 3.33 16.97 -10.71
N LYS A 184 4.56 17.06 -10.18
CA LYS A 184 5.78 17.07 -11.01
C LYS A 184 5.92 15.83 -11.89
N ASN A 185 5.53 14.66 -11.40
CA ASN A 185 5.56 13.42 -12.17
C ASN A 185 4.54 13.44 -13.31
N LEU A 186 3.35 14.02 -13.08
CA LEU A 186 2.31 14.19 -14.10
C LEU A 186 2.74 15.20 -15.17
N ASP A 187 3.35 16.31 -14.78
CA ASP A 187 3.89 17.30 -15.74
C ASP A 187 4.93 16.65 -16.66
N ARG A 188 5.87 15.89 -16.09
CA ARG A 188 6.85 15.11 -16.86
C ARG A 188 6.20 14.08 -17.79
N LEU A 189 5.11 13.46 -17.36
CA LEU A 189 4.39 12.50 -18.19
C LEU A 189 3.69 13.20 -19.37
N ALA A 190 3.08 14.36 -19.12
CA ALA A 190 2.45 15.18 -20.14
C ALA A 190 3.47 15.67 -21.19
N GLU A 191 4.66 16.11 -20.75
CA GLU A 191 5.76 16.46 -21.66
C GLU A 191 6.16 15.29 -22.56
N LYS A 192 6.33 14.09 -21.99
CA LYS A 192 6.65 12.88 -22.76
C LYS A 192 5.55 12.54 -23.76
N LEU A 193 4.28 12.65 -23.35
CA LEU A 193 3.13 12.39 -24.22
C LEU A 193 3.11 13.36 -25.41
N ASN A 194 3.33 14.65 -25.16
CA ASN A 194 3.42 15.67 -26.20
C ASN A 194 4.58 15.40 -27.17
N GLY A 195 5.72 14.91 -26.65
CA GLY A 195 6.85 14.48 -27.49
C GLY A 195 6.47 13.32 -28.42
N VAL A 196 5.75 12.32 -27.91
CA VAL A 196 5.26 11.19 -28.72
C VAL A 196 4.25 11.65 -29.77
N ASP A 197 3.29 12.51 -29.40
CA ASP A 197 2.32 13.06 -30.35
C ASP A 197 3.01 13.87 -31.47
N GLY A 198 4.01 14.68 -31.12
CA GLY A 198 4.82 15.41 -32.09
C GLY A 198 5.54 14.48 -33.08
N MET A 199 6.18 13.42 -32.58
CA MET A 199 6.83 12.42 -33.43
C MET A 199 5.83 11.68 -34.33
N PHE A 200 4.66 11.32 -33.80
CA PHE A 200 3.60 10.67 -34.57
C PHE A 200 3.11 11.57 -35.72
N ARG A 201 2.90 12.86 -35.44
CA ARG A 201 2.48 13.84 -36.44
C ARG A 201 3.52 14.01 -37.55
N LEU A 202 4.80 14.07 -37.20
CA LEU A 202 5.90 14.11 -38.18
C LEU A 202 5.92 12.86 -39.05
N ALA A 203 5.80 11.67 -38.46
CA ALA A 203 5.76 10.41 -39.20
C ALA A 203 4.59 10.37 -40.20
N MET A 204 3.41 10.85 -39.79
CA MET A 204 2.25 10.96 -40.68
C MET A 204 2.49 11.92 -41.84
N GLN A 205 3.12 13.08 -41.59
CA GLN A 205 3.48 14.03 -42.64
C GLN A 205 4.45 13.43 -43.66
N HIS A 206 5.49 12.72 -43.19
CA HIS A 206 6.43 12.01 -44.06
C HIS A 206 5.75 10.93 -44.90
N LEU A 207 4.82 10.16 -44.32
CA LEU A 207 4.03 9.17 -45.06
C LEU A 207 3.15 9.82 -46.15
N THR A 208 2.52 10.96 -45.86
CA THR A 208 1.73 11.69 -46.87
C THR A 208 2.60 12.28 -47.97
N ALA A 209 3.75 12.85 -47.65
CA ALA A 209 4.69 13.38 -48.63
C ALA A 209 5.27 12.27 -49.53
N ALA A 210 5.62 11.12 -48.94
CA ALA A 210 6.09 9.95 -49.68
C ALA A 210 5.03 9.41 -50.64
N ARG A 211 3.75 9.46 -50.27
CA ARG A 211 2.63 9.09 -51.16
C ARG A 211 2.49 10.07 -52.33
N GLN A 212 2.52 11.37 -52.07
CA GLN A 212 2.41 12.41 -53.12
C GLN A 212 3.56 12.34 -54.14
N ASN A 213 4.80 12.13 -53.67
CA ASN A 213 5.95 11.98 -54.56
C ASN A 213 5.85 10.75 -55.47
N ARG A 214 5.24 9.64 -55.01
CA ARG A 214 4.95 8.47 -55.86
C ARG A 214 3.82 8.75 -56.86
N SER A 215 2.84 9.59 -56.51
CA SER A 215 1.77 9.98 -57.41
C SER A 215 2.26 10.91 -58.53
N HIS A 216 3.23 11.78 -58.24
CA HIS A 216 3.80 12.71 -59.23
C HIS A 216 4.89 12.08 -60.13
N SER A 217 5.42 10.90 -59.80
CA SER A 217 6.36 10.17 -60.66
C SER A 217 5.70 9.13 -61.58
N ALA A 218 4.36 9.01 -61.55
CA ALA A 218 3.65 8.16 -62.50
C ALA A 218 3.52 8.91 -63.84
N PRO A 219 3.98 8.33 -64.98
CA PRO A 219 3.89 8.99 -66.27
C PRO A 219 2.42 9.15 -66.69
N PRO A 220 2.05 10.21 -67.45
CA PRO A 220 0.68 10.42 -67.86
C PRO A 220 0.24 9.27 -68.76
N THR A 221 -0.82 8.57 -68.37
CA THR A 221 -1.47 7.54 -69.19
C THR A 221 -2.11 8.20 -70.40
N VAL A 222 -1.43 8.09 -71.54
CA VAL A 222 -1.98 8.43 -72.86
C VAL A 222 -3.04 7.39 -73.20
N TYR A 223 -4.32 7.76 -73.10
CA TYR A 223 -5.41 6.99 -73.70
C TYR A 223 -5.28 7.04 -75.23
N LYS A 224 -4.95 5.90 -75.85
CA LYS A 224 -4.99 5.72 -77.30
C LYS A 224 -6.42 5.33 -77.71
N SER A 225 -7.13 6.23 -78.40
CA SER A 225 -8.36 5.89 -79.11
C SER A 225 -8.01 5.00 -80.31
N PHE A 226 -8.29 3.71 -80.22
CA PHE A 226 -8.31 2.83 -81.39
C PHE A 226 -9.63 3.04 -82.14
N GLY A 227 -9.59 3.87 -83.17
CA GLY A 227 -10.49 3.71 -84.30
C GLY A 227 -9.78 2.83 -85.33
N ASP A 228 -10.43 1.76 -85.76
CA ASP A 228 -10.37 1.47 -87.19
C ASP A 228 -11.61 0.73 -87.65
N GLY A 229 -12.21 1.29 -88.69
CA GLY A 229 -13.39 0.78 -89.35
C GLY A 229 -13.02 -0.26 -90.41
N ARG A 230 -13.81 -1.34 -90.40
CA ARG A 230 -14.30 -2.15 -91.54
C ARG A 230 -13.31 -2.56 -92.64
N THR A 231 -13.31 -3.87 -92.90
CA THR A 231 -13.43 -4.40 -94.27
C THR A 231 -14.40 -5.59 -94.31
N ASN A 232 -15.36 -5.51 -95.24
CA ASN A 232 -16.27 -6.59 -95.63
C ASN A 232 -15.53 -7.70 -96.38
N ALA A 233 -15.83 -8.96 -96.05
CA ALA A 233 -16.01 -10.10 -96.95
C ALA A 233 -16.56 -11.27 -96.13
#